data_AF-A0A6A6ICD0-F1
#
_entry.id   AF-A0A6A6ICD0-F1
#
_cell.length_a   1.000
_cell.length_b   1.000
_cell.length_c   1.000
_cell.angle_alpha   90.00
_cell.angle_beta   90.00
_cell.angle_gamma   90.00
#
_symmetry.space_group_name_H-M   'P 1'
#
loop_
_entity.id
_entity.type
_entity.pdbx_description
1 polymer ?
#
loop_
_entity_poly.entity_id
_entity_poly.type
_entity_poly.pdbx_seq_one_letter_code
_entity_poly.pdbx_strand_id
1 'polypeptide(L)'
;MGKISLTGGDMKGPGRTWTEVRGLRDPPRKYFHESTFDAHYDGRFASTPLPSSQRQPHLRALVKTYLSTMHALGAETWIMHGSLLGWWWNRRIMPWDSDIDVQVSEASLAFLAQYYNMTVHTFRDLEVPVLDDGSGKEEEQEEQEGRKKVDGEAKSYLLEINPHWTNGDVRDTHNVIDARWIDTATGLFIDITALRVNHSSPAPLSLYCKDTHRYLSTQIFPLRTSVFEHVPVRIPYAYQALLAAEYGEDALVNTEFQRHRFDQASMEWRPVGKLGGSEQEKLEEEKWRARGRKPGRRPLAVVDVDKEEVEAGEGEVGGGSGAFEQFGS
;
A
#
# COMPACT_ATOMS: atom_id res chain seq x y z
N MET A 1 -13.69 -23.67 0.54
CA MET A 1 -12.56 -23.21 1.38
C MET A 1 -11.54 -22.52 0.48
N GLY A 2 -11.78 -21.24 0.19
CA GLY A 2 -10.90 -20.41 -0.62
C GLY A 2 -9.91 -19.67 0.28
N LYS A 3 -8.64 -19.64 -0.11
CA LYS A 3 -7.59 -18.84 0.52
C LYS A 3 -7.75 -17.40 0.05
N ILE A 4 -7.77 -16.42 0.96
CA ILE A 4 -7.81 -14.99 0.66
C ILE A 4 -6.48 -14.37 1.11
N SER A 5 -5.92 -13.54 0.23
CA SER A 5 -4.65 -12.82 0.38
C SER A 5 -4.82 -11.59 1.28
N LEU A 6 -3.88 -11.37 2.20
CA LEU A 6 -3.80 -10.19 3.08
C LEU A 6 -3.05 -9.02 2.41
N THR A 7 -3.37 -8.76 1.15
CA THR A 7 -2.93 -7.57 0.42
C THR A 7 -4.20 -6.79 0.10
N GLY A 8 -4.27 -5.51 0.50
CA GLY A 8 -5.31 -4.58 0.05
C GLY A 8 -5.59 -4.81 -1.43
N GLY A 9 -6.88 -4.85 -1.77
CA GLY A 9 -7.39 -5.46 -2.99
C GLY A 9 -6.78 -4.93 -4.28
N ASP A 10 -5.74 -5.62 -4.76
CA ASP A 10 -5.29 -5.58 -6.14
C ASP A 10 -6.43 -6.16 -7.00
N MET A 11 -7.23 -5.30 -7.65
CA MET A 11 -8.27 -5.74 -8.59
C MET A 11 -7.62 -6.43 -9.79
N LYS A 12 -7.38 -7.74 -9.69
CA LYS A 12 -6.89 -8.57 -10.80
C LYS A 12 -7.83 -9.73 -11.06
N GLY A 13 -8.52 -9.67 -12.20
CA GLY A 13 -9.04 -10.85 -12.88
C GLY A 13 -7.90 -11.83 -13.23
N PRO A 14 -8.21 -13.09 -13.56
CA PRO A 14 -7.20 -14.14 -13.62
C PRO A 14 -6.26 -13.96 -14.81
N GLY A 15 -4.96 -13.94 -14.54
CA GLY A 15 -3.94 -14.42 -15.49
C GLY A 15 -3.17 -13.42 -16.35
N ARG A 16 -2.75 -12.25 -15.82
CA ARG A 16 -1.69 -11.45 -16.49
C ARG A 16 -0.56 -11.09 -15.54
N THR A 17 0.67 -11.25 -16.01
CA THR A 17 1.89 -10.87 -15.28
C THR A 17 2.12 -9.35 -15.40
N TRP A 18 2.78 -8.74 -14.41
CA TRP A 18 3.10 -7.30 -14.39
C TRP A 18 3.82 -6.80 -15.67
N THR A 19 4.56 -7.68 -16.34
CA THR A 19 5.24 -7.42 -17.60
C THR A 19 4.31 -7.20 -18.80
N GLU A 20 3.08 -7.72 -18.77
CA GLU A 20 2.12 -7.64 -19.88
C GLU A 20 1.27 -6.35 -19.87
N VAL A 21 1.42 -5.50 -18.84
CA VAL A 21 0.69 -4.22 -18.71
C VAL A 21 1.42 -3.06 -19.43
N ARG A 22 2.62 -3.30 -19.98
CA ARG A 22 3.55 -2.32 -20.58
C ARG A 22 3.06 -1.55 -21.83
N GLY A 23 1.76 -1.55 -22.15
CA GLY A 23 1.26 -0.84 -23.35
C GLY A 23 -0.22 -0.43 -23.33
N LEU A 24 -0.96 -0.64 -22.24
CA LEU A 24 -2.34 -0.17 -22.16
C LEU A 24 -2.33 1.26 -21.62
N ARG A 25 -2.36 2.22 -22.55
CA ARG A 25 -2.73 3.61 -22.22
C ARG A 25 -4.04 3.57 -21.45
N ASP A 26 -4.10 4.31 -20.34
CA ASP A 26 -5.32 4.41 -19.55
C ASP A 26 -6.53 4.71 -20.46
N PRO A 27 -7.68 4.08 -20.21
CA PRO A 27 -8.85 4.26 -21.05
C PRO A 27 -9.26 5.73 -21.04
N PRO A 28 -9.72 6.31 -22.15
CA PRO A 28 -9.94 7.75 -22.29
C PRO A 28 -10.92 8.39 -21.29
N ARG A 29 -11.71 7.58 -20.58
CA ARG A 29 -12.73 8.02 -19.61
C ARG A 29 -12.29 7.90 -18.16
N LYS A 30 -11.09 7.37 -17.90
CA LYS A 30 -10.51 7.34 -16.56
C LYS A 30 -9.98 8.74 -16.25
N TYR A 31 -10.36 9.27 -15.09
CA TYR A 31 -9.97 10.61 -14.69
C TYR A 31 -8.58 10.65 -14.03
N PHE A 32 -8.39 9.81 -13.02
CA PHE A 32 -7.12 9.72 -12.31
C PHE A 32 -6.16 8.76 -13.03
N HIS A 33 -4.89 9.16 -13.11
CA HIS A 33 -3.86 8.43 -13.84
C HIS A 33 -2.70 8.15 -12.91
N GLU A 34 -2.51 6.89 -12.55
CA GLU A 34 -1.36 6.45 -11.77
C GLU A 34 -0.10 6.45 -12.63
N SER A 35 1.05 6.40 -11.96
CA SER A 35 2.33 6.24 -12.61
C SER A 35 2.42 4.90 -13.33
N THR A 36 3.32 4.81 -14.31
CA THR A 36 3.55 3.56 -15.05
C THR A 36 4.33 2.51 -14.27
N PHE A 37 4.92 2.88 -13.12
CA PHE A 37 5.77 2.00 -12.32
C PHE A 37 5.11 1.51 -11.03
N ASP A 38 4.15 2.26 -10.48
CA ASP A 38 3.46 1.94 -9.22
C ASP A 38 2.08 2.63 -9.16
N ALA A 39 1.06 1.88 -8.72
CA ALA A 39 -0.32 2.35 -8.65
C ALA A 39 -0.59 3.36 -7.52
N HIS A 40 0.33 3.52 -6.57
CA HIS A 40 0.20 4.44 -5.44
C HIS A 40 0.88 5.80 -5.68
N TYR A 41 1.29 6.07 -6.93
CA TYR A 41 1.90 7.31 -7.36
C TYR A 41 1.09 7.96 -8.48
N ASP A 42 0.89 9.27 -8.42
CA ASP A 42 0.24 10.04 -9.48
C ASP A 42 1.22 10.26 -10.63
N GLY A 43 0.81 9.88 -11.84
CA GLY A 43 1.68 9.91 -13.02
C GLY A 43 2.11 11.31 -13.47
N ARG A 44 1.48 12.38 -12.96
CA ARG A 44 1.87 13.77 -13.25
C ARG A 44 3.02 14.26 -12.38
N PHE A 45 3.19 13.67 -11.19
CA PHE A 45 4.11 14.18 -10.16
C PHE A 45 5.28 13.22 -9.87
N ALA A 46 5.24 11.98 -10.38
CA ALA A 46 6.31 11.01 -10.17
C ALA A 46 6.78 10.34 -11.47
N SER A 47 8.10 10.28 -11.65
CA SER A 47 8.75 9.56 -12.76
C SER A 47 9.47 8.28 -12.29
N THR A 48 9.76 8.18 -10.99
CA THR A 48 10.41 7.02 -10.35
C THR A 48 9.86 6.85 -8.93
N PRO A 49 9.85 5.62 -8.38
CA PRO A 49 9.41 5.39 -7.00
C PRO A 49 10.41 5.97 -5.99
N LEU A 50 9.91 6.42 -4.85
CA LEU A 50 10.78 6.79 -3.73
C LEU A 50 11.58 5.56 -3.24
N PRO A 51 12.78 5.78 -2.67
CA PRO A 51 13.46 4.75 -1.90
C PRO A 51 12.54 4.19 -0.81
N SER A 52 12.61 2.88 -0.57
CA SER A 52 11.73 2.19 0.39
C SER A 52 11.81 2.80 1.80
N SER A 53 12.98 3.28 2.22
CA SER A 53 13.21 3.95 3.50
C SER A 53 12.49 5.30 3.62
N GLN A 54 12.23 5.98 2.49
CA GLN A 54 11.61 7.31 2.47
C GLN A 54 10.08 7.26 2.34
N ARG A 55 9.52 6.17 1.82
CA ARG A 55 8.06 6.05 1.62
C ARG A 55 7.27 6.26 2.92
N GLN A 56 7.66 5.59 4.00
CA GLN A 56 6.96 5.68 5.29
C GLN A 56 6.92 7.11 5.86
N PRO A 57 8.03 7.85 5.94
CA PRO A 57 8.01 9.28 6.29
C PRO A 57 7.03 10.13 5.44
N HIS A 58 6.93 9.87 4.13
CA HIS A 58 6.00 10.58 3.26
C HIS A 58 4.53 10.18 3.47
N LEU A 59 4.22 8.89 3.68
CA LEU A 59 2.87 8.45 4.05
C LEU A 59 2.43 9.06 5.39
N ARG A 60 3.32 9.08 6.40
CA ARG A 60 3.06 9.75 7.68
C ARG A 60 2.76 11.24 7.49
N ALA A 61 3.51 11.91 6.62
CA ALA A 61 3.26 13.32 6.31
C ALA A 61 1.90 13.51 5.60
N LEU A 62 1.59 12.67 4.60
CA LEU A 62 0.32 12.68 3.87
C LEU A 62 -0.88 12.53 4.80
N VAL A 63 -0.91 11.51 5.65
CA VAL A 63 -2.08 11.29 6.53
C VAL A 63 -2.23 12.42 7.55
N LYS A 64 -1.11 12.94 8.08
CA LYS A 64 -1.13 14.06 9.03
C LYS A 64 -1.69 15.33 8.40
N THR A 65 -1.23 15.70 7.20
CA THR A 65 -1.70 16.90 6.51
C THR A 65 -3.13 16.77 6.03
N TYR A 66 -3.51 15.59 5.54
CA TYR A 66 -4.88 15.27 5.16
C TYR A 66 -5.85 15.43 6.33
N LEU A 67 -5.62 14.70 7.44
CA LEU A 67 -6.51 14.71 8.60
C LEU A 67 -6.60 16.11 9.22
N SER A 68 -5.48 16.82 9.31
CA SER A 68 -5.45 18.20 9.83
C SER A 68 -6.25 19.15 8.94
N THR A 69 -6.14 19.01 7.62
CA THR A 69 -6.91 19.83 6.65
C THR A 69 -8.39 19.54 6.75
N MET A 70 -8.79 18.26 6.70
CA MET A 70 -10.20 17.89 6.77
C MET A 70 -10.85 18.35 8.08
N HIS A 71 -10.12 18.24 9.20
CA HIS A 71 -10.56 18.77 10.48
C HIS A 71 -10.73 20.30 10.46
N ALA A 72 -9.75 21.03 9.92
CA ALA A 72 -9.82 22.50 9.84
C ALA A 72 -10.96 23.00 8.94
N LEU A 73 -11.26 22.26 7.86
CA LEU A 73 -12.36 22.55 6.94
C LEU A 73 -13.74 22.11 7.47
N GLY A 74 -13.78 21.30 8.53
CA GLY A 74 -15.02 20.69 9.00
C GLY A 74 -15.57 19.59 8.07
N ALA A 75 -14.72 19.02 7.22
CA ALA A 75 -15.07 17.90 6.35
C ALA A 75 -14.98 16.57 7.14
N GLU A 76 -16.11 15.87 7.27
CA GLU A 76 -16.16 14.60 8.01
C GLU A 76 -15.47 13.48 7.23
N THR A 77 -14.36 13.00 7.77
CA THR A 77 -13.55 11.89 7.25
C THR A 77 -13.19 10.91 8.36
N TRP A 78 -12.95 9.65 8.00
CA TRP A 78 -12.43 8.60 8.88
C TRP A 78 -11.51 7.65 8.11
N ILE A 79 -10.63 6.96 8.83
CA ILE A 79 -9.79 5.90 8.27
C ILE A 79 -10.56 4.59 8.14
N MET A 80 -10.23 3.80 7.11
CA MET A 80 -10.84 2.49 6.81
C MET A 80 -9.77 1.47 6.40
N HIS A 81 -10.18 0.23 6.11
CA HIS A 81 -9.35 -0.78 5.44
C HIS A 81 -7.97 -0.97 6.10
N GLY A 82 -6.87 -0.88 5.35
CA GLY A 82 -5.52 -1.11 5.84
C GLY A 82 -5.10 -0.07 6.88
N SER A 83 -5.48 1.19 6.68
CA SER A 83 -5.22 2.26 7.66
C SER A 83 -5.94 2.03 9.00
N LEU A 84 -7.17 1.52 8.97
CA LEU A 84 -7.90 1.14 10.19
C LEU A 84 -7.26 -0.09 10.87
N LEU A 85 -6.71 -1.03 10.09
CA LEU A 85 -5.98 -2.18 10.64
C LEU A 85 -4.66 -1.76 11.31
N GLY A 86 -3.90 -0.85 10.70
CA GLY A 86 -2.74 -0.24 11.35
C GLY A 86 -3.11 0.51 12.62
N TRP A 87 -4.26 1.20 12.59
CA TRP A 87 -4.80 1.83 13.78
C TRP A 87 -5.09 0.82 14.91
N TRP A 88 -5.70 -0.32 14.58
CA TRP A 88 -6.05 -1.37 15.53
C TRP A 88 -4.82 -1.91 16.27
N TRP A 89 -3.71 -2.14 15.57
CA TRP A 89 -2.50 -2.71 16.16
C TRP A 89 -1.74 -1.74 17.07
N ASN A 90 -1.43 -0.54 16.57
CA ASN A 90 -0.63 0.41 17.36
C ASN A 90 -0.83 1.88 16.97
N ARG A 91 -1.96 2.21 16.32
CA ARG A 91 -2.28 3.60 15.93
C ARG A 91 -1.27 4.19 14.94
N ARG A 92 -0.60 3.35 14.15
CA ARG A 92 0.40 3.74 13.15
C ARG A 92 0.15 3.04 11.83
N ILE A 93 0.71 3.59 10.76
CA ILE A 93 0.81 2.95 9.46
C ILE A 93 1.67 1.70 9.62
N MET A 94 1.26 0.57 9.03
CA MET A 94 2.04 -0.67 9.17
C MET A 94 3.33 -0.54 8.36
N PRO A 95 4.46 -1.14 8.80
CA PRO A 95 5.76 -0.94 8.15
C PRO A 95 5.79 -1.30 6.65
N TRP A 96 4.94 -2.23 6.21
CA TRP A 96 4.85 -2.69 4.83
C TRP A 96 3.79 -1.98 3.98
N ASP A 97 2.92 -1.16 4.57
CA ASP A 97 1.88 -0.45 3.83
C ASP A 97 2.50 0.51 2.80
N SER A 98 1.80 0.67 1.68
CA SER A 98 2.20 1.54 0.57
C SER A 98 1.26 2.72 0.33
N ASP A 99 0.08 2.70 0.95
CA ASP A 99 -1.00 3.66 0.78
C ASP A 99 -1.77 3.92 2.09
N ILE A 100 -2.73 4.83 2.02
CA ILE A 100 -3.59 5.24 3.13
C ILE A 100 -5.04 5.20 2.64
N ASP A 101 -5.90 4.61 3.46
CA ASP A 101 -7.30 4.38 3.14
C ASP A 101 -8.19 5.27 4.00
N VAL A 102 -8.94 6.16 3.34
CA VAL A 102 -9.88 7.06 4.01
C VAL A 102 -11.22 7.07 3.31
N GLN A 103 -12.26 7.33 4.08
CA GLN A 103 -13.58 7.63 3.56
C GLN A 103 -14.05 8.99 4.05
N VAL A 104 -14.99 9.57 3.29
CA VAL A 104 -15.67 10.82 3.63
C VAL A 104 -17.17 10.63 3.49
N SER A 105 -17.96 11.44 4.20
CA SER A 105 -19.40 11.49 3.92
C SER A 105 -19.66 12.17 2.57
N GLU A 106 -20.68 11.71 1.85
CA GLU A 106 -21.07 12.30 0.56
C GLU A 106 -21.32 13.82 0.64
N ALA A 107 -21.89 14.30 1.76
CA ALA A 107 -22.08 15.72 2.02
C ALA A 107 -20.75 16.48 2.16
N SER A 108 -19.76 15.89 2.83
CA SER A 108 -18.42 16.50 2.95
C SER A 108 -17.71 16.54 1.59
N LEU A 109 -17.84 15.48 0.79
CA LEU A 109 -17.28 15.47 -0.56
C LEU A 109 -17.93 16.55 -1.45
N ALA A 110 -19.26 16.71 -1.38
CA ALA A 110 -19.97 17.76 -2.11
C ALA A 110 -19.48 19.16 -1.72
N PHE A 111 -19.27 19.40 -0.43
CA PHE A 111 -18.69 20.63 0.09
C PHE A 111 -17.27 20.87 -0.46
N LEU A 112 -16.40 19.86 -0.39
CA LEU A 112 -15.04 19.97 -0.94
C LEU A 112 -15.05 20.21 -2.45
N ALA A 113 -15.94 19.54 -3.20
CA ALA A 113 -16.10 19.74 -4.64
C ALA A 113 -16.50 21.17 -5.00
N GLN A 114 -17.39 21.77 -4.22
CA GLN A 114 -17.93 23.10 -4.49
C GLN A 114 -16.95 24.22 -4.14
N TYR A 115 -16.15 24.05 -3.08
CA TYR A 115 -15.36 25.15 -2.51
C TYR A 115 -13.84 24.94 -2.51
N TYR A 116 -13.37 23.70 -2.59
CA TYR A 116 -11.95 23.35 -2.38
C TYR A 116 -11.34 22.48 -3.49
N ASN A 117 -12.07 22.16 -4.56
CA ASN A 117 -11.51 21.40 -5.67
C ASN A 117 -10.31 22.15 -6.30
N MET A 118 -9.23 21.42 -6.58
CA MET A 118 -7.97 21.94 -7.14
C MET A 118 -7.25 22.95 -6.25
N THR A 119 -7.49 22.92 -4.94
CA THR A 119 -6.74 23.77 -3.99
C THR A 119 -5.43 23.13 -3.58
N VAL A 120 -4.41 23.97 -3.37
CA VAL A 120 -3.08 23.55 -2.89
C VAL A 120 -2.90 24.01 -1.46
N HIS A 121 -2.52 23.08 -0.60
CA HIS A 121 -2.28 23.30 0.82
C HIS A 121 -0.80 23.13 1.14
N THR A 122 -0.18 24.18 1.68
CA THR A 122 1.25 24.21 1.98
C THR A 122 1.50 24.11 3.47
N PHE A 123 2.42 23.22 3.86
CA PHE A 123 2.83 23.00 5.25
C PHE A 123 4.31 23.29 5.40
N ARG A 124 4.66 24.05 6.44
CA ARG A 124 6.03 24.23 6.92
C ARG A 124 6.17 23.47 8.23
N ASP A 125 7.37 22.99 8.51
CA ASP A 125 7.69 22.33 9.79
C ASP A 125 6.77 21.14 10.10
N LEU A 126 6.42 20.33 9.09
CA LEU A 126 5.92 18.99 9.40
C LEU A 126 7.06 18.30 10.15
N GLU A 127 6.84 17.94 11.42
CA GLU A 127 7.73 17.06 12.18
C GLU A 127 7.74 15.67 11.51
N VAL A 128 8.41 15.61 10.37
CA VAL A 128 8.91 14.42 9.71
C VAL A 128 10.32 14.31 10.24
N PRO A 129 10.62 13.35 11.12
CA PRO A 129 12.00 13.07 11.45
C PRO A 129 12.72 12.80 10.13
N VAL A 130 13.63 13.70 9.76
CA VAL A 130 14.62 13.38 8.73
C VAL A 130 15.44 12.28 9.34
N LEU A 131 15.16 11.04 8.96
CA LEU A 131 16.04 9.94 9.29
C LEU A 131 17.30 10.16 8.47
N ASP A 132 18.34 10.60 9.18
CA ASP A 132 19.72 10.62 8.72
C ASP A 132 20.04 9.26 8.09
N ASP A 133 20.61 9.27 6.89
CA ASP A 133 20.76 8.11 6.01
C ASP A 133 21.91 7.17 6.43
N GLY A 134 22.18 7.09 7.73
CA GLY A 134 22.97 6.02 8.32
C GLY A 134 24.47 6.14 8.06
N SER A 135 25.00 7.36 7.96
CA SER A 135 26.45 7.60 8.04
C SER A 135 26.88 8.19 9.39
N GLY A 136 26.57 7.46 10.47
CA GLY A 136 27.48 7.38 11.60
C GLY A 136 26.97 7.82 12.97
N LYS A 137 26.97 6.81 13.84
CA LYS A 137 27.24 6.84 15.29
C LYS A 137 26.08 7.13 16.22
N GLU A 138 25.97 6.18 17.15
CA GLU A 138 25.27 6.17 18.41
C GLU A 138 25.55 7.47 19.19
N GLU A 139 24.52 8.06 19.81
CA GLU A 139 24.52 8.36 21.24
C GLU A 139 23.13 8.86 21.68
N GLU A 140 22.68 8.31 22.81
CA GLU A 140 21.61 8.85 23.64
C GLU A 140 22.09 10.13 24.34
N GLN A 141 21.13 10.98 24.74
CA GLN A 141 21.26 12.19 25.59
C GLN A 141 21.52 13.50 24.84
N GLU A 142 20.48 14.32 24.70
CA GLU A 142 20.40 15.66 25.30
C GLU A 142 19.05 16.30 24.94
N GLU A 143 18.22 16.48 25.96
CA GLU A 143 17.10 17.41 25.95
C GLU A 143 17.65 18.84 25.90
N GLN A 144 17.06 19.66 25.02
CA GLN A 144 17.10 21.12 25.07
C GLN A 144 18.46 21.81 24.87
N GLU A 145 18.99 21.80 23.65
CA GLU A 145 19.64 22.99 23.07
C GLU A 145 19.86 22.77 21.56
N GLY A 146 19.39 23.72 20.73
CA GLY A 146 19.66 23.70 19.29
C GLY A 146 18.56 23.09 18.41
N ARG A 147 17.31 23.58 18.49
CA ARG A 147 16.39 23.56 17.33
C ARG A 147 17.01 24.46 16.25
N LYS A 148 17.97 23.93 15.48
CA LYS A 148 18.30 24.50 14.16
C LYS A 148 17.03 24.34 13.33
N LYS A 149 16.25 25.42 13.25
CA LYS A 149 15.32 25.62 12.15
C LYS A 149 16.17 25.72 10.89
N VAL A 150 16.51 24.58 10.31
CA VAL A 150 16.67 24.53 8.85
C VAL A 150 15.27 24.85 8.36
N ASP A 151 15.09 25.97 7.65
CA ASP A 151 13.79 26.29 7.04
C ASP A 151 13.32 25.05 6.29
N GLY A 152 12.41 24.28 6.89
CA GLY A 152 11.98 23.01 6.34
C GLY A 152 11.34 23.32 5.01
N GLU A 153 11.80 22.68 3.94
CA GLU A 153 11.25 22.88 2.61
C GLU A 153 9.73 22.69 2.68
N ALA A 154 8.99 23.72 2.26
CA ALA A 154 7.56 23.73 2.40
C ALA A 154 6.95 22.63 1.51
N LYS A 155 6.21 21.69 2.12
CA LYS A 155 5.55 20.62 1.39
C LYS A 155 4.18 21.09 0.91
N SER A 156 3.85 20.79 -0.35
CA SER A 156 2.58 21.18 -0.96
C SER A 156 1.75 19.94 -1.30
N TYR A 157 0.47 20.03 -1.00
CA TYR A 157 -0.49 18.96 -1.23
C TYR A 157 -1.68 19.47 -2.04
N LEU A 158 -2.03 18.77 -3.10
CA LEU A 158 -3.17 19.10 -3.97
C LEU A 158 -4.40 18.30 -3.53
N LEU A 159 -5.50 18.98 -3.22
CA LEU A 159 -6.82 18.37 -3.14
C LEU A 159 -7.49 18.42 -4.52
N GLU A 160 -7.74 17.26 -5.10
CA GLU A 160 -8.36 17.13 -6.42
C GLU A 160 -9.59 16.22 -6.34
N ILE A 161 -10.73 16.71 -6.84
CA ILE A 161 -11.99 15.99 -6.85
C ILE A 161 -12.24 15.45 -8.25
N ASN A 162 -12.54 14.16 -8.36
CA ASN A 162 -12.93 13.55 -9.62
C ASN A 162 -14.25 14.17 -10.11
N PRO A 163 -14.35 14.73 -11.32
CA PRO A 163 -15.59 15.31 -11.85
C PRO A 163 -16.73 14.28 -11.95
N HIS A 164 -16.42 12.97 -11.95
CA HIS A 164 -17.40 11.89 -11.91
C HIS A 164 -17.84 11.51 -10.48
N TRP A 165 -17.49 12.28 -9.45
CA TRP A 165 -17.81 11.94 -8.06
C TRP A 165 -19.32 11.77 -7.81
N THR A 166 -20.18 12.50 -8.53
CA THR A 166 -21.64 12.38 -8.43
C THR A 166 -22.20 11.09 -9.05
N ASN A 167 -21.45 10.43 -9.93
CA ASN A 167 -21.85 9.16 -10.53
C ASN A 167 -21.67 8.02 -9.51
N GLY A 168 -22.73 7.67 -8.77
CA GLY A 168 -22.72 6.56 -7.81
C GLY A 168 -22.84 5.15 -8.41
N ASP A 169 -22.73 4.95 -9.73
CA ASP A 169 -22.85 3.64 -10.37
C ASP A 169 -21.57 2.80 -10.18
N VAL A 170 -21.69 1.69 -9.45
CA VAL A 170 -20.59 0.75 -9.18
C VAL A 170 -20.08 0.02 -10.43
N ARG A 171 -20.77 0.14 -11.56
CA ARG A 171 -20.32 -0.41 -12.85
C ARG A 171 -19.27 0.46 -13.55
N ASP A 172 -19.10 1.72 -13.11
CA ASP A 172 -18.02 2.57 -13.58
C ASP A 172 -16.72 2.22 -12.86
N THR A 173 -15.99 1.24 -13.40
CA THR A 173 -14.72 0.77 -12.85
C THR A 173 -13.55 1.71 -13.16
N HIS A 174 -13.76 2.79 -13.91
CA HIS A 174 -12.70 3.75 -14.25
C HIS A 174 -12.65 4.94 -13.28
N ASN A 175 -13.76 5.23 -12.60
CA ASN A 175 -13.90 6.37 -11.70
C ASN A 175 -14.42 5.94 -10.33
N VAL A 176 -13.81 4.89 -9.80
CA VAL A 176 -14.10 4.33 -8.47
C VAL A 176 -13.71 5.31 -7.36
N ILE A 177 -12.58 6.00 -7.53
CA ILE A 177 -12.07 6.99 -6.58
C ILE A 177 -12.70 8.36 -6.82
N ASP A 178 -13.16 8.97 -5.74
CA ASP A 178 -13.92 10.22 -5.76
C ASP A 178 -13.06 11.47 -5.64
N ALA A 179 -11.94 11.39 -4.93
CA ALA A 179 -10.99 12.48 -4.78
C ALA A 179 -9.59 11.97 -4.39
N ARG A 180 -8.59 12.83 -4.51
CA ARG A 180 -7.22 12.58 -4.06
C ARG A 180 -6.67 13.72 -3.24
N TRP A 181 -5.84 13.36 -2.27
CA TRP A 181 -4.92 14.27 -1.59
C TRP A 181 -3.48 13.88 -1.98
N ILE A 182 -2.82 14.72 -2.78
CA ILE A 182 -1.61 14.36 -3.52
C ILE A 182 -0.42 15.16 -3.00
N ASP A 183 0.66 14.50 -2.59
CA ASP A 183 1.97 15.13 -2.36
C ASP A 183 2.57 15.49 -3.73
N THR A 184 2.61 16.79 -4.05
CA THR A 184 3.02 17.24 -5.39
C THR A 184 4.52 17.10 -5.64
N ALA A 185 5.33 16.85 -4.60
CA ALA A 185 6.77 16.67 -4.72
C ALA A 185 7.15 15.22 -5.03
N THR A 186 6.35 14.26 -4.56
CA THR A 186 6.66 12.83 -4.70
C THR A 186 5.67 12.05 -5.55
N GLY A 187 4.48 12.61 -5.76
CA GLY A 187 3.35 11.96 -6.41
C GLY A 187 2.63 10.91 -5.56
N LEU A 188 3.06 10.62 -4.33
CA LEU A 188 2.26 9.79 -3.43
C LEU A 188 0.93 10.49 -3.13
N PHE A 189 -0.14 9.72 -2.97
CA PHE A 189 -1.46 10.26 -2.69
C PHE A 189 -2.26 9.40 -1.72
N ILE A 190 -3.35 10.00 -1.20
CA ILE A 190 -4.43 9.31 -0.53
C ILE A 190 -5.63 9.29 -1.47
N ASP A 191 -6.13 8.09 -1.78
CA ASP A 191 -7.41 7.94 -2.45
C ASP A 191 -8.54 8.16 -1.44
N ILE A 192 -9.48 9.03 -1.79
CA ILE A 192 -10.61 9.42 -0.94
C ILE A 192 -11.88 8.87 -1.57
N THR A 193 -12.59 8.04 -0.82
CA THR A 193 -13.84 7.41 -1.27
C THR A 193 -15.04 7.95 -0.49
N ALA A 194 -16.11 8.38 -1.18
CA ALA A 194 -17.32 8.82 -0.50
C ALA A 194 -18.24 7.64 -0.13
N LEU A 195 -18.69 7.63 1.11
CA LEU A 195 -19.74 6.75 1.61
C LEU A 195 -21.11 7.33 1.28
N ARG A 196 -21.93 6.55 0.57
CA ARG A 196 -23.22 6.97 0.01
C ARG A 196 -24.38 6.17 0.57
N VAL A 197 -25.56 6.78 0.58
CA VAL A 197 -26.79 6.07 0.94
C VAL A 197 -27.27 5.21 -0.23
N ASN A 198 -27.50 3.93 0.01
CA ASN A 198 -28.06 3.04 -0.99
C ASN A 198 -29.60 3.12 -0.99
N HIS A 199 -30.16 4.11 -1.69
CA HIS A 199 -31.61 4.32 -1.79
C HIS A 199 -32.36 3.16 -2.47
N SER A 200 -31.66 2.32 -3.23
CA SER A 200 -32.23 1.16 -3.93
C SER A 200 -32.25 -0.11 -3.06
N SER A 201 -31.61 -0.10 -1.90
CA SER A 201 -31.58 -1.24 -0.99
C SER A 201 -32.90 -1.37 -0.22
N PRO A 202 -33.50 -2.57 -0.11
CA PRO A 202 -34.63 -2.78 0.79
C PRO A 202 -34.21 -2.74 2.26
N ALA A 203 -32.91 -2.87 2.57
CA ALA A 203 -32.39 -2.77 3.92
C ALA A 203 -32.28 -1.29 4.34
N PRO A 204 -32.94 -0.88 5.44
CA PRO A 204 -32.83 0.50 5.93
C PRO A 204 -31.39 0.80 6.33
N LEU A 205 -30.98 2.06 6.18
CA LEU A 205 -29.65 2.53 6.57
C LEU A 205 -28.48 1.82 5.85
N SER A 206 -28.74 1.24 4.68
CA SER A 206 -27.71 0.64 3.85
C SER A 206 -26.86 1.73 3.20
N LEU A 207 -25.55 1.60 3.35
CA LEU A 207 -24.55 2.47 2.78
C LEU A 207 -23.65 1.69 1.82
N TYR A 208 -23.01 2.38 0.89
CA TYR A 208 -22.09 1.77 -0.05
C TYR A 208 -21.05 2.75 -0.58
N CYS A 209 -19.98 2.19 -1.13
CA CYS A 209 -18.93 2.89 -1.86
C CYS A 209 -18.87 2.37 -3.32
N LYS A 210 -18.25 3.13 -4.23
CA LYS A 210 -18.17 2.76 -5.66
C LYS A 210 -17.35 1.52 -5.93
N ASP A 211 -16.44 1.19 -5.02
CA ASP A 211 -15.60 -0.01 -5.02
C ASP A 211 -16.35 -1.29 -4.63
N THR A 212 -17.68 -1.22 -4.53
CA THR A 212 -18.62 -2.30 -4.18
C THR A 212 -18.70 -2.65 -2.69
N HIS A 213 -17.93 -2.00 -1.81
CA HIS A 213 -18.10 -2.17 -0.37
C HIS A 213 -19.49 -1.71 0.08
N ARG A 214 -20.07 -2.45 1.03
CA ARG A 214 -21.40 -2.20 1.59
C ARG A 214 -21.34 -2.22 3.11
N TYR A 215 -22.06 -1.30 3.73
CA TYR A 215 -22.09 -1.14 5.17
C TYR A 215 -23.52 -0.90 5.66
N LEU A 216 -23.79 -1.22 6.91
CA LEU A 216 -24.91 -0.64 7.64
C LEU A 216 -24.44 0.65 8.30
N SER A 217 -25.31 1.66 8.35
CA SER A 217 -25.01 2.92 9.04
C SER A 217 -24.58 2.69 10.49
N THR A 218 -25.16 1.71 11.18
CA THR A 218 -24.80 1.34 12.57
C THR A 218 -23.40 0.75 12.72
N GLN A 219 -22.76 0.30 11.64
CA GLN A 219 -21.36 -0.13 11.67
C GLN A 219 -20.40 1.06 11.58
N ILE A 220 -20.81 2.12 10.88
CA ILE A 220 -19.98 3.32 10.66
C ILE A 220 -20.22 4.35 11.75
N PHE A 221 -21.49 4.69 12.01
CA PHE A 221 -21.91 5.78 12.87
C PHE A 221 -22.46 5.31 14.24
N PRO A 222 -22.31 6.12 15.30
CA PRO A 222 -21.52 7.36 15.33
C PRO A 222 -20.01 7.06 15.24
N LEU A 223 -19.29 7.91 14.52
CA LEU A 223 -17.83 7.80 14.44
C LEU A 223 -17.20 8.03 15.82
N ARG A 224 -16.18 7.24 16.14
CA ARG A 224 -15.42 7.36 17.40
C ARG A 224 -14.21 8.26 17.18
N THR A 225 -13.86 9.06 18.18
CA THR A 225 -12.62 9.85 18.19
C THR A 225 -11.46 9.00 18.67
N SER A 226 -10.31 9.11 18.00
CA SER A 226 -9.06 8.45 18.38
C SER A 226 -7.86 9.29 17.91
N VAL A 227 -6.67 8.71 18.00
CA VAL A 227 -5.41 9.21 17.43
C VAL A 227 -4.85 8.17 16.45
N PHE A 228 -4.30 8.63 15.33
CA PHE A 228 -3.54 7.83 14.36
C PHE A 228 -2.34 8.66 13.89
N GLU A 229 -1.15 8.07 13.86
CA GLU A 229 0.08 8.81 13.54
C GLU A 229 0.27 10.10 14.36
N HIS A 230 -0.13 10.05 15.63
CA HIS A 230 -0.08 11.17 16.59
C HIS A 230 -0.99 12.36 16.26
N VAL A 231 -1.92 12.24 15.30
CA VAL A 231 -2.94 13.26 15.02
C VAL A 231 -4.35 12.76 15.33
N PRO A 232 -5.29 13.64 15.71
CA PRO A 232 -6.68 13.26 15.91
C PRO A 232 -7.28 12.63 14.64
N VAL A 233 -8.03 11.55 14.81
CA VAL A 233 -8.69 10.83 13.72
C VAL A 233 -10.08 10.36 14.15
N ARG A 234 -10.96 10.13 13.17
CA ARG A 234 -12.21 9.39 13.37
C ARG A 234 -12.08 7.96 12.87
N ILE A 235 -12.76 7.04 13.54
CA ILE A 235 -12.87 5.64 13.15
C ILE A 235 -14.34 5.19 13.18
N PRO A 236 -14.72 4.15 12.41
CA PRO A 236 -16.06 3.57 12.46
C PRO A 236 -16.47 3.07 13.85
N TYR A 237 -17.78 2.99 14.11
CA TYR A 237 -18.31 2.48 15.37
C TYR A 237 -17.97 1.02 15.64
N ALA A 238 -18.16 0.15 14.64
CA ALA A 238 -17.99 -1.31 14.72
C ALA A 238 -16.69 -1.79 14.05
N TYR A 239 -15.59 -1.06 14.27
CA TYR A 239 -14.29 -1.28 13.61
C TYR A 239 -13.80 -2.73 13.65
N GLN A 240 -13.94 -3.46 14.78
CA GLN A 240 -13.53 -4.87 14.86
C GLN A 240 -14.29 -5.75 13.86
N ALA A 241 -15.61 -5.61 13.79
CA ALA A 241 -16.44 -6.40 12.88
C ALA A 241 -16.16 -6.05 11.41
N LEU A 242 -15.88 -4.78 11.12
CA LEU A 242 -15.48 -4.34 9.77
C LEU A 242 -14.13 -4.95 9.37
N LEU A 243 -13.13 -4.86 10.24
CA LEU A 243 -11.81 -5.45 9.98
C LEU A 243 -11.86 -6.98 9.87
N ALA A 244 -12.61 -7.65 10.75
CA ALA A 244 -12.75 -9.11 10.70
C ALA A 244 -13.50 -9.57 9.44
N ALA A 245 -14.50 -8.81 8.96
CA ALA A 245 -15.19 -9.12 7.71
C ALA A 245 -14.28 -8.97 6.49
N GLU A 246 -13.33 -8.03 6.52
CA GLU A 246 -12.43 -7.72 5.42
C GLU A 246 -11.18 -8.60 5.40
N TYR A 247 -10.51 -8.76 6.54
CA TYR A 247 -9.20 -9.42 6.65
C TYR A 247 -9.25 -10.75 7.42
N GLY A 248 -10.40 -11.11 7.99
CA GLY A 248 -10.55 -12.26 8.89
C GLY A 248 -10.12 -11.97 10.33
N GLU A 249 -10.62 -12.77 11.26
CA GLU A 249 -10.31 -12.65 12.70
C GLU A 249 -8.81 -12.77 12.98
N ASP A 250 -8.09 -13.59 12.21
CA ASP A 250 -6.64 -13.80 12.35
C ASP A 250 -5.86 -12.50 12.15
N ALA A 251 -6.33 -11.55 11.33
CA ALA A 251 -5.66 -10.27 11.11
C ALA A 251 -5.64 -9.38 12.38
N LEU A 252 -6.55 -9.63 13.32
CA LEU A 252 -6.67 -8.88 14.57
C LEU A 252 -5.79 -9.44 15.69
N VAL A 253 -5.26 -10.66 15.52
CA VAL A 253 -4.55 -11.39 16.59
C VAL A 253 -3.20 -11.96 16.17
N ASN A 254 -2.96 -12.20 14.88
CA ASN A 254 -1.71 -12.79 14.42
C ASN A 254 -0.56 -11.79 14.51
N THR A 255 0.34 -12.05 15.46
CA THR A 255 1.52 -11.22 15.73
C THR A 255 2.68 -11.45 14.76
N GLU A 256 2.50 -12.23 13.68
CA GLU A 256 3.51 -12.44 12.64
C GLU A 256 2.95 -12.17 11.24
N PHE A 257 3.50 -11.18 10.57
CA PHE A 257 3.08 -10.83 9.21
C PHE A 257 4.19 -10.08 8.46
N GLN A 258 4.30 -10.27 7.14
CA GLN A 258 5.25 -9.55 6.27
C GLN A 258 6.69 -9.49 6.81
N ARG A 259 7.21 -10.59 7.39
CA ARG A 259 8.55 -10.66 8.02
C ARG A 259 8.74 -9.72 9.22
N HIS A 260 7.65 -9.36 9.88
CA HIS A 260 7.65 -8.64 11.13
C HIS A 260 6.96 -9.47 12.21
N ARG A 261 7.35 -9.21 13.45
CA ARG A 261 6.67 -9.71 14.64
C ARG A 261 6.20 -8.52 15.47
N PHE A 262 4.94 -8.55 15.90
CA PHE A 262 4.41 -7.54 16.79
C PHE A 262 4.93 -7.77 18.21
N ASP A 263 5.68 -6.81 18.72
CA ASP A 263 6.14 -6.74 20.08
C ASP A 263 5.08 -6.05 20.94
N GLN A 264 4.38 -6.84 21.76
CA GLN A 264 3.31 -6.34 22.63
C GLN A 264 3.83 -5.40 23.73
N ALA A 265 5.10 -5.51 24.13
CA ALA A 265 5.65 -4.67 25.19
C ALA A 265 5.88 -3.24 24.69
N SER A 266 6.46 -3.09 23.50
CA SER A 266 6.69 -1.77 22.89
C SER A 266 5.53 -1.27 22.02
N MET A 267 4.55 -2.12 21.70
CA MET A 267 3.49 -1.85 20.72
C MET A 267 4.04 -1.54 19.32
N GLU A 268 5.04 -2.31 18.87
CA GLU A 268 5.71 -2.09 17.58
C GLU A 268 5.82 -3.36 16.75
N TRP A 269 5.67 -3.21 15.43
CA TRP A 269 6.06 -4.25 14.48
C TRP A 269 7.56 -4.21 14.25
N ARG A 270 8.28 -5.21 14.75
CA ARG A 270 9.73 -5.34 14.60
C ARG A 270 10.08 -6.28 13.45
N PRO A 271 11.01 -5.92 12.55
CA PRO A 271 11.50 -6.85 11.54
C PRO A 271 12.08 -8.10 12.20
N VAL A 272 11.70 -9.27 11.69
CA VAL A 272 12.35 -10.53 12.04
C VAL A 272 13.53 -10.67 11.09
N GLY A 273 14.76 -10.78 11.61
CA GLY A 273 15.96 -10.95 10.78
C GLY A 273 15.85 -12.12 9.80
N LYS A 274 16.70 -12.17 8.77
CA LYS A 274 16.74 -13.31 7.82
C LYS A 274 16.99 -14.59 8.62
N LEU A 275 15.95 -15.40 8.80
CA LEU A 275 16.06 -16.75 9.33
C LEU A 275 17.03 -17.53 8.43
N GLY A 276 17.99 -18.23 9.02
CA GLY A 276 18.78 -19.20 8.26
C GLY A 276 17.88 -20.31 7.71
N GLY A 277 18.25 -20.93 6.59
CA GLY A 277 17.40 -21.92 5.90
C GLY A 277 16.90 -23.06 6.80
N SER A 278 17.63 -23.41 7.86
CA SER A 278 17.23 -24.44 8.83
C SER A 278 16.15 -24.00 9.83
N GLU A 279 16.02 -22.70 10.12
CA GLU A 279 14.92 -22.18 10.94
C GLU A 279 13.66 -22.00 10.11
N GLN A 280 13.81 -21.74 8.81
CA GLN A 280 12.72 -21.64 7.85
C GLN A 280 12.01 -23.00 7.67
N GLU A 281 12.77 -24.08 7.55
CA GLU A 281 12.23 -25.45 7.54
C GLU A 281 11.53 -25.80 8.86
N LYS A 282 12.07 -25.39 10.01
CA LYS A 282 11.44 -25.63 11.33
C LYS A 282 10.13 -24.85 11.51
N LEU A 283 10.09 -23.59 11.07
CA LEU A 283 8.87 -22.76 11.11
C LEU A 283 7.79 -23.30 10.15
N GLU A 284 8.17 -23.79 8.97
CA GLU A 284 7.23 -24.48 8.08
C GLU A 284 6.76 -25.82 8.65
N GLU A 285 7.65 -26.57 9.30
CA GLU A 285 7.31 -27.84 9.96
C GLU A 285 6.39 -27.62 11.18
N GLU A 286 6.60 -26.58 11.98
CA GLU A 286 5.72 -26.21 13.10
C GLU A 286 4.36 -25.70 12.60
N LYS A 287 4.35 -24.83 11.58
CA LYS A 287 3.11 -24.38 10.92
C LYS A 287 2.34 -25.54 10.29
N TRP A 288 3.04 -26.57 9.80
CA TRP A 288 2.45 -27.80 9.30
C TRP A 288 1.90 -28.70 10.41
N ARG A 289 2.64 -28.89 11.50
CA ARG A 289 2.21 -29.66 12.69
C ARG A 289 0.98 -29.05 13.36
N ALA A 290 0.90 -27.73 13.44
CA ALA A 290 -0.26 -27.00 13.95
C ALA A 290 -1.52 -27.17 13.08
N ARG A 291 -1.38 -27.52 11.80
CA ARG A 291 -2.50 -27.71 10.84
C ARG A 291 -3.04 -29.15 10.79
N GLY A 292 -2.53 -30.08 11.60
CA GLY A 292 -3.19 -31.35 11.91
C GLY A 292 -3.43 -32.34 10.76
N ARG A 293 -2.64 -32.32 9.67
CA ARG A 293 -2.75 -33.31 8.58
C ARG A 293 -1.53 -34.22 8.50
N LYS A 294 -1.74 -35.54 8.50
CA LYS A 294 -0.69 -36.56 8.35
C LYS A 294 -0.06 -36.49 6.93
N PRO A 295 1.25 -36.76 6.77
CA PRO A 295 1.88 -36.77 5.45
C PRO A 295 1.44 -37.98 4.63
N GLY A 296 0.91 -37.74 3.43
CA GLY A 296 0.96 -38.72 2.35
C GLY A 296 2.41 -38.86 1.87
N ARG A 297 2.83 -40.10 1.58
CA ARG A 297 4.19 -40.46 1.14
C ARG A 297 4.75 -39.48 0.09
N ARG A 298 6.01 -39.06 0.28
CA ARG A 298 6.79 -38.35 -0.75
C ARG A 298 6.86 -39.23 -2.02
N PRO A 299 6.65 -38.70 -3.24
CA PRO A 299 7.18 -39.33 -4.44
C PRO A 299 8.71 -39.35 -4.36
N LEU A 300 9.30 -40.47 -4.75
CA LEU A 300 10.75 -40.66 -4.87
C LEU A 300 11.34 -39.58 -5.77
N ALA A 301 12.51 -39.06 -5.37
CA ALA A 301 13.31 -38.15 -6.18
C ALA A 301 13.60 -38.81 -7.54
N VAL A 302 13.26 -38.12 -8.63
CA VAL A 302 13.84 -38.41 -9.94
C VAL A 302 15.28 -37.93 -9.87
N VAL A 303 16.19 -38.87 -10.04
CA VAL A 303 17.62 -38.64 -10.08
C VAL A 303 17.93 -38.15 -11.49
N ASP A 304 18.22 -36.86 -11.65
CA ASP A 304 18.85 -36.38 -12.88
C ASP A 304 20.32 -36.81 -12.84
N VAL A 305 20.58 -37.93 -13.50
CA VAL A 305 21.90 -38.38 -13.91
C VAL A 305 22.18 -37.64 -15.22
N ASP A 306 23.18 -36.77 -15.22
CA ASP A 306 24.19 -36.65 -16.28
C ASP A 306 25.10 -35.44 -15.99
N LYS A 307 26.20 -35.74 -15.30
CA LYS A 307 27.48 -35.02 -15.43
C LYS A 307 28.49 -36.06 -15.88
N GLU A 308 28.91 -36.00 -17.14
CA GLU A 308 30.21 -36.52 -17.54
C GLU A 308 31.08 -35.33 -17.96
N GLU A 309 32.12 -35.12 -17.17
CA GLU A 309 33.34 -34.40 -17.54
C GLU A 309 34.14 -35.26 -18.53
N VAL A 310 34.68 -34.67 -19.58
CA VAL A 310 35.94 -35.13 -20.18
C VAL A 310 36.80 -33.91 -20.48
N GLU A 311 37.82 -33.72 -19.64
CA GLU A 311 39.02 -32.96 -19.96
C GLU A 311 40.06 -33.87 -20.62
N ALA A 312 40.96 -33.20 -21.37
CA ALA A 312 42.31 -33.59 -21.79
C ALA A 312 42.50 -34.17 -23.20
N GLY A 313 43.43 -33.55 -23.94
CA GLY A 313 44.19 -34.22 -24.99
C GLY A 313 44.65 -33.34 -26.13
N GLU A 314 45.90 -32.86 -26.04
CA GLU A 314 46.68 -32.19 -27.08
C GLU A 314 46.82 -33.02 -28.38
N GLY A 315 47.05 -32.37 -29.52
CA GLY A 315 47.40 -33.05 -30.78
C GLY A 315 47.54 -32.12 -31.98
N GLU A 316 48.76 -31.69 -32.25
CA GLU A 316 49.21 -30.95 -33.45
C GLU A 316 48.99 -31.67 -34.80
N VAL A 317 49.22 -30.87 -35.86
CA VAL A 317 49.68 -31.22 -37.23
C VAL A 317 48.63 -31.24 -38.37
N GLY A 318 48.54 -30.11 -39.10
CA GLY A 318 49.14 -30.00 -40.43
C GLY A 318 48.29 -30.18 -41.70
N GLY A 319 48.30 -29.14 -42.55
CA GLY A 319 48.09 -29.17 -44.02
C GLY A 319 46.62 -29.11 -44.47
N GLY A 320 46.17 -28.27 -45.41
CA GLY A 320 46.81 -27.41 -46.39
C GLY A 320 45.91 -27.29 -47.62
N SER A 321 45.94 -26.11 -48.28
CA SER A 321 45.57 -25.80 -49.68
C SER A 321 44.13 -25.41 -50.10
N GLY A 322 44.08 -24.36 -50.95
CA GLY A 322 43.04 -24.08 -51.96
C GLY A 322 42.06 -22.96 -51.62
N ALA A 323 42.31 -21.66 -51.84
CA ALA A 323 42.45 -20.88 -53.09
C ALA A 323 41.12 -20.45 -53.76
N PHE A 324 41.00 -19.12 -53.98
CA PHE A 324 40.35 -18.42 -55.13
C PHE A 324 38.79 -18.49 -55.24
N GLU A 325 38.01 -17.52 -55.73
CA GLU A 325 38.21 -16.26 -56.46
C GLU A 325 36.89 -15.43 -56.51
N GLN A 326 37.06 -14.11 -56.69
CA GLN A 326 36.26 -13.07 -57.36
C GLN A 326 34.71 -13.06 -57.54
N PHE A 327 34.19 -11.88 -57.18
CA PHE A 327 33.23 -10.99 -57.87
C PHE A 327 32.71 -11.35 -59.27
N GLY A 328 31.43 -11.03 -59.50
CA GLY A 328 30.98 -10.46 -60.76
C GLY A 328 29.48 -10.63 -61.08
N SER A 329 28.69 -9.58 -60.81
CA SER A 329 27.66 -8.95 -61.67
C SER A 329 26.50 -8.38 -60.85
#